data_AF-A0A960WFH5-F1
#
_entry.id   AF-A0A960WFH5-F1
#
_cell.length_a   1.000
_cell.length_b   1.000
_cell.length_c   1.000
_cell.angle_alpha   90.00
_cell.angle_beta   90.00
_cell.angle_gamma   90.00
#
_symmetry.space_group_name_H-M   'P 1'
#
loop_
_entity.id
_entity.type
_entity.pdbx_description
1 polymer ?
#
loop_
_entity_poly.entity_id
_entity_poly.type
_entity_poly.pdbx_seq_one_letter_code
_entity_poly.pdbx_strand_id
1 'polypeptide(L)'
;MKKTFAISIFLLSLSFSCKSSPYMYDRPYANEEYAIANAGDVVFSVTRVEERDTGKTSVFVIYRFMKADKENLVFKYEEHYGSVKETPDLAEEKSFASSGETVSFDLADLRVFKLGENILHYSVSAVNRE
;
A
#
# COMPACT_ATOMS: atom_id res chain seq x y z
N MET A 1 28.48 37.26 50.40
CA MET A 1 27.17 37.52 49.75
C MET A 1 26.96 36.48 48.67
N LYS A 2 25.85 35.72 48.74
CA LYS A 2 25.47 34.68 47.77
C LYS A 2 24.95 35.32 46.48
N LYS A 3 25.39 34.87 45.30
CA LYS A 3 24.68 35.02 44.02
C LYS A 3 24.86 33.78 43.14
N THR A 4 23.80 32.97 43.17
CA THR A 4 23.10 32.17 42.16
C THR A 4 23.75 31.76 40.82
N PHE A 5 23.52 30.47 40.53
CA PHE A 5 23.55 29.69 39.28
C PHE A 5 23.32 30.39 37.93
N ALA A 6 23.99 29.90 36.89
CA ALA A 6 23.41 29.70 35.56
C ALA A 6 24.14 28.55 34.82
N ILE A 7 23.41 27.47 34.54
CA ILE A 7 23.79 26.40 33.62
C ILE A 7 23.50 26.92 32.21
N SER A 8 24.52 27.00 31.35
CA SER A 8 24.33 27.23 29.92
C SER A 8 24.78 26.00 29.14
N ILE A 9 23.78 25.18 28.81
CA ILE A 9 23.83 24.14 27.79
C ILE A 9 24.08 24.85 26.46
N PHE A 10 25.28 24.73 25.91
CA PHE A 10 25.57 25.19 24.56
C PHE A 10 25.32 24.02 23.60
N LEU A 11 24.34 24.25 22.72
CA LEU A 11 23.73 23.29 21.80
C LEU A 11 24.75 22.54 20.92
N LEU A 12 24.55 21.23 20.80
CA LEU A 12 25.04 20.43 19.69
C LEU A 12 24.40 20.89 18.38
N SER A 13 25.20 21.43 17.47
CA SER A 13 24.83 21.59 16.06
C SER A 13 25.73 20.72 15.20
N LEU A 14 25.34 19.46 15.02
CA LEU A 14 25.89 18.58 13.99
C LEU A 14 25.16 18.84 12.68
N SER A 15 25.77 19.64 11.80
CA SER A 15 25.30 19.86 10.43
C SER A 15 25.78 18.72 9.53
N PHE A 16 24.96 17.69 9.36
CA PHE A 16 25.17 16.73 8.27
C PHE A 16 24.73 17.37 6.94
N SER A 17 25.67 17.97 6.21
CA SER A 17 25.45 18.31 4.81
C SER A 17 25.52 17.05 3.95
N CYS A 18 24.39 16.35 3.80
CA CYS A 18 24.19 15.38 2.73
C CYS A 18 24.08 16.14 1.40
N LYS A 19 25.13 16.10 0.57
CA LYS A 19 25.04 16.46 -0.85
C LYS A 19 24.38 15.30 -1.59
N SER A 20 23.12 15.44 -1.98
CA SER A 20 22.49 14.55 -2.96
C SER A 20 22.79 15.04 -4.37
N SER A 21 23.47 14.23 -5.17
CA SER A 21 23.66 14.44 -6.62
C SER A 21 22.33 14.27 -7.37
N PRO A 22 21.94 15.18 -8.28
CA PRO A 22 20.81 14.92 -9.17
C PRO A 22 21.32 14.20 -10.42
N TYR A 23 21.35 12.88 -10.40
CA TYR A 23 21.33 12.11 -11.65
C TYR A 23 19.89 12.06 -12.15
N MET A 24 19.47 13.04 -12.94
CA MET A 24 18.28 12.90 -13.77
C MET A 24 18.63 12.01 -14.96
N TYR A 25 18.09 10.79 -14.94
CA TYR A 25 18.03 9.94 -16.13
C TYR A 25 16.68 10.17 -16.80
N ASP A 26 16.70 10.74 -18.02
CA ASP A 26 15.55 10.70 -18.92
C ASP A 26 15.25 9.22 -19.25
N ARG A 27 13.99 8.79 -19.07
CA ARG A 27 13.57 7.42 -19.40
C ARG A 27 12.39 7.40 -20.39
N PRO A 28 12.40 6.54 -21.42
CA PRO A 28 11.51 6.67 -22.59
C PRO A 28 10.22 5.83 -22.53
N TYR A 29 9.84 5.24 -21.39
CA TYR A 29 8.68 4.31 -21.33
C TYR A 29 7.87 4.48 -20.03
N ALA A 30 6.57 4.15 -20.11
CA ALA A 30 5.61 4.26 -19.02
C ALA A 30 6.12 3.56 -17.75
N ASN A 31 6.27 4.33 -16.68
CA ASN A 31 6.75 3.88 -15.37
C ASN A 31 5.77 2.85 -14.76
N GLU A 32 6.02 1.56 -14.96
CA GLU A 32 5.58 0.53 -14.00
C GLU A 32 6.47 0.66 -12.74
N GLU A 33 6.19 1.66 -11.91
CA GLU A 33 6.86 1.79 -10.61
C GLU A 33 6.39 0.65 -9.70
N TYR A 34 7.32 -0.25 -9.38
CA TYR A 34 7.08 -1.30 -8.39
C TYR A 34 7.16 -0.71 -6.98
N ALA A 35 6.17 -1.00 -6.16
CA ALA A 35 6.08 -0.65 -4.75
C ALA A 35 6.35 -1.88 -3.87
N ILE A 36 6.79 -1.64 -2.63
CA ILE A 36 6.98 -2.70 -1.62
C ILE A 36 5.83 -2.60 -0.61
N ALA A 37 5.17 -3.72 -0.33
CA ALA A 37 4.17 -3.86 0.73
C ALA A 37 4.61 -4.88 1.80
N ASN A 38 4.36 -4.52 3.05
CA ASN A 38 4.44 -5.39 4.23
C ASN A 38 3.04 -5.91 4.59
N ALA A 39 3.00 -6.91 5.46
CA ALA A 39 1.75 -7.43 6.01
C ALA A 39 0.93 -6.30 6.67
N GLY A 40 -0.33 -6.14 6.23
CA GLY A 40 -1.28 -5.11 6.64
C GLY A 40 -1.40 -3.93 5.67
N ASP A 41 -0.42 -3.73 4.79
CA ASP A 41 -0.39 -2.61 3.85
C ASP A 41 -1.48 -2.75 2.79
N VAL A 42 -2.12 -1.63 2.46
CA VAL A 42 -3.08 -1.55 1.35
C VAL A 42 -2.31 -1.60 0.04
N VAL A 43 -2.58 -2.62 -0.78
CA VAL A 43 -1.95 -2.79 -2.10
C VAL A 43 -2.85 -2.29 -3.23
N PHE A 44 -4.16 -2.33 -3.03
CA PHE A 44 -5.13 -1.85 -4.00
C PHE A 44 -6.40 -1.37 -3.29
N SER A 45 -6.99 -0.29 -3.82
CA SER A 45 -8.30 0.18 -3.38
C SER A 45 -9.06 0.80 -4.54
N VAL A 46 -10.37 0.59 -4.58
CA VAL A 46 -11.25 1.21 -5.57
C VAL A 46 -12.56 1.61 -4.91
N THR A 47 -13.18 2.66 -5.45
CA THR A 47 -14.54 3.07 -5.06
C THR A 47 -15.47 2.80 -6.23
N ARG A 48 -16.56 2.07 -5.98
CA ARG A 48 -17.64 1.89 -6.95
C ARG A 48 -18.96 2.40 -6.39
N VAL A 49 -19.93 2.64 -7.26
CA VAL A 49 -21.30 2.99 -6.85
C VAL A 49 -22.19 1.80 -7.18
N GLU A 50 -22.90 1.31 -6.18
CA GLU A 50 -23.88 0.23 -6.34
C GLU A 50 -25.29 0.78 -6.12
N GLU A 51 -26.24 0.29 -6.92
CA GLU A 51 -27.66 0.53 -6.70
C GLU A 51 -28.21 -0.57 -5.78
N ARG A 52 -28.86 -0.17 -4.69
CA ARG A 52 -29.47 -1.05 -3.69
C ARG A 52 -30.92 -0.64 -3.45
N ASP A 53 -31.66 -1.44 -2.69
CA ASP A 53 -33.07 -1.18 -2.36
C ASP A 53 -33.32 0.22 -1.74
N THR A 54 -32.31 0.80 -1.09
CA THR A 54 -32.36 2.12 -0.44
C THR A 54 -31.83 3.26 -1.32
N GLY A 55 -31.45 2.97 -2.56
CA GLY A 55 -30.86 3.91 -3.52
C GLY A 55 -29.39 3.62 -3.83
N LYS A 56 -28.69 4.63 -4.38
CA LYS A 56 -27.26 4.51 -4.73
C LYS A 56 -26.39 4.62 -3.48
N THR A 57 -25.44 3.71 -3.34
CA THR A 57 -24.45 3.71 -2.25
C THR A 57 -23.03 3.60 -2.80
N SER A 58 -22.10 4.32 -2.19
CA SER A 58 -20.67 4.15 -2.48
C SER A 58 -20.15 2.91 -1.77
N VAL A 59 -19.40 2.08 -2.48
CA VAL A 59 -18.74 0.89 -1.96
C VAL A 59 -17.24 1.09 -2.11
N PHE A 60 -16.55 1.14 -0.98
CA PHE A 60 -15.09 1.21 -0.90
C PHE A 60 -14.55 -0.20 -0.78
N VAL A 61 -13.83 -0.65 -1.80
CA VAL A 61 -13.21 -1.95 -1.86
C VAL A 61 -11.71 -1.79 -1.58
N ILE A 62 -11.19 -2.53 -0.61
CA ILE A 62 -9.80 -2.46 -0.18
C ILE A 62 -9.19 -3.86 -0.18
N TYR A 63 -8.00 -4.00 -0.72
CA TYR A 63 -7.17 -5.20 -0.64
C TYR A 63 -5.90 -4.88 0.16
N ARG A 64 -5.72 -5.61 1.27
CA ARG A 64 -4.51 -5.54 2.09
C ARG A 64 -3.67 -6.78 1.88
N PHE A 65 -2.37 -6.62 1.72
CA PHE A 65 -1.45 -7.75 1.70
C PHE A 65 -1.32 -8.33 3.10
N MET A 66 -1.44 -9.65 3.26
CA MET A 66 -1.39 -10.30 4.58
C MET A 66 -0.12 -11.13 4.74
N LYS A 67 0.16 -12.01 3.77
CA LYS A 67 1.36 -12.85 3.79
C LYS A 67 1.72 -13.34 2.40
N ALA A 68 3.00 -13.65 2.22
CA ALA A 68 3.53 -14.33 1.04
C ALA A 68 4.39 -15.50 1.49
N ASP A 69 3.91 -16.73 1.30
CA ASP A 69 4.69 -17.95 1.52
C ASP A 69 5.09 -18.60 0.19
N LYS A 70 5.74 -19.76 0.21
CA LYS A 70 6.30 -20.39 -1.00
C LYS A 70 5.24 -20.81 -2.01
N GLU A 71 4.01 -20.99 -1.56
CA GLU A 71 2.93 -21.54 -2.36
C GLU A 71 1.85 -20.48 -2.60
N ASN A 72 1.64 -19.57 -1.66
CA ASN A 72 0.49 -18.67 -1.65
C ASN A 72 0.85 -17.20 -1.39
N LEU A 73 0.10 -16.32 -2.05
CA LEU A 73 -0.06 -14.91 -1.70
C LEU A 73 -1.45 -14.75 -1.09
N VAL A 74 -1.52 -14.17 0.10
CA VAL A 74 -2.80 -13.99 0.80
C VAL A 74 -3.07 -12.51 0.98
N PHE A 75 -4.29 -12.12 0.63
CA PHE A 75 -4.80 -10.77 0.75
C PHE A 75 -6.08 -10.76 1.57
N LYS A 76 -6.28 -9.70 2.35
CA LYS A 76 -7.56 -9.43 3.01
C LYS A 76 -8.36 -8.48 2.13
N TYR A 77 -9.50 -8.99 1.67
CA TYR A 77 -10.54 -8.25 0.99
C TYR A 77 -11.45 -7.57 2.00
N GLU A 78 -11.71 -6.27 1.84
CA GLU A 78 -12.61 -5.49 2.70
C GLU A 78 -13.57 -4.67 1.83
N GLU A 79 -14.87 -4.69 2.16
CA GLU A 79 -15.85 -3.73 1.64
C GLU A 79 -16.36 -2.83 2.76
N HIS A 80 -16.53 -1.55 2.44
CA HIS A 80 -17.20 -0.57 3.30
C HIS A 80 -18.31 0.14 2.52
N TYR A 81 -19.53 0.14 3.06
CA TYR A 81 -20.69 0.80 2.46
C TYR A 81 -20.88 2.21 3.02
N GLY A 82 -21.03 3.18 2.13
CA GLY A 82 -21.25 4.59 2.44
C GLY A 82 -19.98 5.35 2.87
N SER A 83 -19.14 4.76 3.73
CA SER A 83 -17.89 5.36 4.21
C SER A 83 -16.91 4.32 4.74
N VAL A 84 -15.61 4.58 4.66
CA VAL A 84 -14.57 3.74 5.30
C VAL A 84 -14.69 3.84 6.82
N LYS A 85 -14.72 2.69 7.49
CA LYS A 85 -14.92 2.56 8.94
C LYS A 85 -13.97 1.51 9.52
N GLU A 86 -13.78 1.52 10.83
CA GLU A 86 -12.84 0.63 11.52
C GLU A 86 -13.17 -0.86 11.32
N THR A 87 -14.45 -1.23 11.41
CA THR A 87 -14.91 -2.60 11.10
C THR A 87 -15.55 -2.63 9.72
N PRO A 88 -14.99 -3.35 8.73
CA PRO A 88 -15.58 -3.46 7.39
C PRO A 88 -16.95 -4.14 7.42
N ASP A 89 -17.80 -3.84 6.44
CA ASP A 89 -19.09 -4.50 6.26
C ASP A 89 -18.93 -5.96 5.81
N LEU A 90 -17.91 -6.20 4.98
CA LEU A 90 -17.51 -7.52 4.52
C LEU A 90 -15.99 -7.63 4.63
N ALA A 91 -15.50 -8.73 5.18
CA ALA A 91 -14.08 -9.06 5.19
C ALA A 91 -13.86 -10.53 4.85
N GLU A 92 -12.94 -10.80 3.93
CA GLU A 92 -12.61 -12.15 3.48
C GLU A 92 -11.11 -12.28 3.22
N GLU A 93 -10.50 -13.41 3.54
CA GLU A 93 -9.14 -13.73 3.10
C GLU A 93 -9.17 -14.46 1.75
N LYS A 94 -8.43 -13.93 0.77
CA LYS A 94 -8.29 -14.50 -0.57
C LYS A 94 -6.86 -14.98 -0.77
N SER A 95 -6.71 -16.24 -1.14
CA SER A 95 -5.41 -16.88 -1.41
C SER A 95 -5.23 -17.11 -2.90
N PHE A 96 -4.06 -16.74 -3.41
CA PHE A 96 -3.68 -16.89 -4.81
C PHE A 96 -2.37 -17.67 -4.89
N ALA A 97 -2.22 -18.50 -5.93
CA ALA A 97 -0.98 -19.22 -6.17
C ALA A 97 0.17 -18.24 -6.39
N SER A 98 1.24 -18.38 -5.61
CA SER A 98 2.43 -17.52 -5.68
C SER A 98 3.28 -17.72 -6.96
N SER A 99 2.99 -18.78 -7.73
CA SER A 99 3.61 -19.04 -9.03
C SER A 99 3.04 -18.16 -10.16
N GLY A 100 1.95 -17.43 -9.91
CA GLY A 100 1.39 -16.47 -10.86
C GLY A 100 2.14 -15.14 -10.79
N GLU A 101 2.59 -14.63 -11.95
CA GLU A 101 3.18 -13.28 -12.03
C GLU A 101 2.13 -12.18 -11.82
N THR A 102 0.84 -12.51 -11.97
CA THR A 102 -0.27 -11.57 -11.89
C THR A 102 -1.40 -12.13 -11.02
N VAL A 103 -1.86 -11.32 -10.07
CA VAL A 103 -3.07 -11.55 -9.29
C VAL A 103 -4.17 -10.63 -9.82
N SER A 104 -5.24 -11.21 -10.36
CA SER A 104 -6.36 -10.44 -10.89
C SER A 104 -7.40 -10.14 -9.82
N PHE A 105 -7.73 -8.86 -9.69
CA PHE A 105 -8.90 -8.36 -8.97
C PHE A 105 -9.98 -7.93 -9.97
N ASP A 106 -11.13 -7.47 -9.47
CA ASP A 106 -12.27 -7.09 -10.31
C ASP A 106 -11.93 -5.99 -11.32
N LEU A 107 -11.16 -4.97 -10.91
CA LEU A 107 -10.86 -3.76 -11.70
C LEU A 107 -9.36 -3.46 -11.86
N ALA A 108 -8.50 -4.35 -11.39
CA ALA A 108 -7.07 -4.19 -11.48
C ALA A 108 -6.37 -5.54 -11.51
N ASP A 109 -5.22 -5.56 -12.18
CA ASP A 109 -4.28 -6.66 -12.14
C ASP A 109 -3.07 -6.20 -11.32
N LEU A 110 -2.70 -7.01 -10.33
CA LEU A 110 -1.53 -6.80 -9.50
C LEU A 110 -0.41 -7.69 -10.03
N ARG A 111 0.61 -7.10 -10.66
CA ARG A 111 1.81 -7.85 -11.01
C ARG A 111 2.69 -7.97 -9.78
N VAL A 112 3.12 -9.19 -9.45
CA VAL A 112 3.74 -9.52 -8.18
C VAL A 112 5.09 -10.19 -8.36
N PHE A 113 6.07 -9.73 -7.58
CA PHE A 113 7.39 -10.32 -7.43
C PHE A 113 7.64 -10.58 -5.94
N LYS A 114 7.78 -11.86 -5.58
CA LYS A 114 8.04 -12.23 -4.20
C LYS A 114 9.51 -11.99 -3.85
N LEU A 115 9.77 -11.17 -2.83
CA LEU A 115 11.12 -10.91 -2.34
C LEU A 115 11.46 -11.70 -1.07
N GLY A 116 10.46 -12.13 -0.28
CA GLY A 116 10.66 -12.85 0.97
C GLY A 116 9.36 -13.30 1.62
N GLU A 117 9.43 -13.83 2.83
CA GLU A 117 8.24 -14.08 3.65
C GLU A 117 7.67 -12.73 4.13
N ASN A 118 6.39 -12.48 3.86
CA ASN A 118 5.66 -11.26 4.25
C ASN A 118 6.16 -9.93 3.64
N ILE A 119 6.91 -9.99 2.54
CA ILE A 119 7.28 -8.81 1.74
C ILE A 119 6.88 -9.05 0.29
N LEU A 120 6.09 -8.14 -0.26
CA LEU A 120 5.60 -8.18 -1.63
C LEU A 120 6.15 -6.99 -2.42
N HIS A 121 6.77 -7.24 -3.56
CA HIS A 121 7.05 -6.19 -4.54
C HIS A 121 6.00 -6.28 -5.64
N TYR A 122 5.29 -5.18 -5.92
CA TYR A 122 4.13 -5.23 -6.80
C TYR A 122 3.99 -3.97 -7.63
N SER A 123 3.34 -4.10 -8.78
CA SER A 123 2.82 -2.97 -9.56
C SER A 123 1.33 -3.18 -9.81
N VAL A 124 0.59 -2.08 -9.93
CA VAL A 124 -0.87 -2.10 -10.15
C VAL A 124 -1.16 -1.57 -11.52
N SER A 125 -1.87 -2.36 -12.33
CA SER A 125 -2.38 -1.94 -13.62
C SER A 125 -3.90 -1.91 -13.55
N ALA A 126 -4.50 -0.74 -13.78
CA ALA A 126 -5.95 -0.64 -13.93
C ALA A 126 -6.38 -1.43 -15.17
N VAL A 127 -7.40 -2.27 -15.03
CA VAL A 127 -7.93 -3.05 -16.15
C VAL A 127 -9.31 -2.53 -16.48
N ASN A 128 -9.47 -2.05 -17.71
CA ASN A 128 -10.78 -1.67 -18.23
C ASN A 128 -11.44 -2.95 -18.79
N ARG A 129 -12.25 -3.61 -17.97
CA ARG A 129 -13.05 -4.77 -18.41
C ARG A 129 -14.42 -4.22 -18.85
N GLU A 130 -14.61 -4.15 -20.17
CA GLU A 130 -15.87 -3.75 -20.82
C GLU A 130 -17.04 -4.69 -20.48
#